data_AF-A0A2W2F2F3-F1
#
_entry.id   AF-A0A2W2F2F3-F1
#
_cell.length_a   1.000
_cell.length_b   1.000
_cell.length_c   1.000
_cell.angle_alpha   90.00
_cell.angle_beta   90.00
_cell.angle_gamma   90.00
#
_symmetry.space_group_name_H-M   'P 1'
#
loop_
_entity.id
_entity.type
_entity.pdbx_description
1 polymer ?
#
loop_
_entity_poly.entity_id
_entity_poly.type
_entity_poly.pdbx_seq_one_letter_code
_entity_poly.pdbx_strand_id
1 'polypeptide(L)' 'MTALWSSPERRSGHCPSCAGERPFEQPPCADGHEPGECPEWACADCGHAIMLGTAESTLPVRQLVTAAA' A
#
# COMPACT_ATOMS: atom_id res chain seq x y z
N MET A 1 -15.79 -2.45 24.47
CA MET A 1 -15.49 -1.15 23.84
C MET A 1 -14.82 -1.45 22.53
N THR A 2 -15.61 -1.61 21.47
CA THR A 2 -15.14 -2.00 20.15
C THR A 2 -14.21 -0.92 19.64
N ALA A 3 -12.98 -1.28 19.29
CA ALA A 3 -12.02 -0.42 18.63
C ALA A 3 -12.57 -0.08 17.22
N LEU A 4 -13.43 0.94 17.12
CA LEU A 4 -14.08 1.44 15.90
C LEU A 4 -13.09 2.13 14.92
N TRP A 5 -11.78 1.95 15.08
CA TRP A 5 -10.76 2.72 14.37
C TRP A 5 -10.04 1.94 13.27
N SER A 6 -10.32 0.65 13.11
CA SER A 6 -9.84 -0.16 11.97
C SER A 6 -10.99 -0.47 11.02
N SER A 7 -11.49 0.57 10.38
CA SER A 7 -12.33 0.44 9.19
C SER A 7 -11.37 0.02 8.06
N PRO A 8 -11.52 -1.15 7.42
CA PRO A 8 -10.56 -1.66 6.43
C PRO A 8 -10.39 -0.71 5.23
N GLU A 9 -11.30 0.24 5.06
CA GLU A 9 -11.29 1.22 3.97
C GLU A 9 -10.45 2.47 4.28
N ARG A 10 -9.95 2.65 5.52
CA ARG A 10 -9.07 3.78 5.86
C ARG A 10 -7.88 3.40 6.75
N ARG A 11 -6.71 3.98 6.43
CA ARG A 11 -5.47 3.81 7.20
C ARG A 11 -4.71 5.11 7.38
N SER A 12 -3.97 5.27 8.47
CA SER A 12 -3.04 6.40 8.63
C SER A 12 -1.71 6.15 7.91
N GLY A 13 -1.17 7.17 7.25
CA GLY A 13 0.11 7.14 6.55
C GLY A 13 0.69 8.53 6.33
N HIS A 14 1.99 8.62 6.04
CA HIS A 14 2.61 9.89 5.70
C HIS A 14 2.29 10.27 4.25
N CYS A 15 1.65 11.42 4.05
CA CYS A 15 1.40 11.98 2.72
C CYS A 15 2.53 12.94 2.34
N PRO A 16 3.29 12.69 1.26
CA PRO A 16 4.38 13.57 0.84
C PRO A 16 3.88 14.92 0.33
N SER A 17 2.69 14.99 -0.27
CA SER A 17 2.09 16.26 -0.71
C SER A 17 1.59 17.13 0.45
N CYS A 18 1.10 16.52 1.53
CA CYS A 18 0.69 17.25 2.74
C CYS A 18 1.85 17.45 3.74
N ALA A 19 2.98 16.78 3.53
CA ALA A 19 4.13 16.71 4.43
C ALA A 19 3.75 16.30 5.87
N GLY A 20 2.87 15.29 6.03
CA GLY A 20 2.42 14.87 7.35
C GLY A 20 1.57 13.61 7.36
N GLU A 21 1.24 13.12 8.56
CA GLU A 21 0.31 12.01 8.73
C GLU A 21 -1.10 12.40 8.32
N ARG A 22 -1.68 11.60 7.43
CA ARG A 22 -3.03 11.78 6.89
C ARG A 22 -3.76 10.44 6.83
N PRO A 23 -5.10 10.46 6.90
CA PRO A 23 -5.90 9.31 6.54
C PRO A 23 -5.82 9.06 5.03
N PHE A 24 -5.62 7.81 4.67
CA PHE A 24 -5.69 7.30 3.31
C PHE A 24 -6.92 6.40 3.19
N GLU A 25 -7.59 6.46 2.05
CA GLU A 25 -8.68 5.58 1.66
C GLU A 25 -8.33 4.81 0.39
N GLN A 26 -8.92 3.64 0.24
CA GLN A 26 -8.76 2.85 -0.97
C GLN A 26 -9.83 3.28 -2.00
N PRO A 27 -9.45 3.80 -3.17
CA PRO A 27 -10.42 4.13 -4.20
C PRO A 27 -11.14 2.88 -4.72
N PRO A 28 -12.28 3.04 -5.42
CA PRO A 28 -12.92 1.94 -6.13
C PRO A 28 -11.93 1.35 -7.13
N CYS A 29 -11.60 0.08 -6.92
CA CYS A 29 -10.57 -0.57 -7.70
C CYS A 29 -11.09 -0.93 -9.10
N ALA A 30 -10.47 -0.35 -10.14
CA ALA A 30 -10.85 -0.60 -11.52
C ALA A 30 -10.49 -2.03 -11.98
N ASP A 31 -9.44 -2.61 -11.41
CA ASP A 31 -8.94 -3.95 -11.74
C ASP A 31 -9.79 -5.09 -11.12
N GLY A 32 -10.77 -4.75 -10.27
CA GLY A 32 -11.72 -5.71 -9.73
C GLY A 32 -11.22 -6.60 -8.59
N HIS A 33 -10.18 -6.19 -7.86
CA HIS A 33 -9.80 -6.88 -6.62
C HIS A 33 -10.81 -6.63 -5.50
N GLU A 34 -10.78 -7.47 -4.46
CA GLU A 34 -11.65 -7.30 -3.31
C GLU A 34 -11.29 -6.02 -2.52
N PRO A 35 -12.28 -5.40 -1.83
CA PRO A 35 -12.02 -4.27 -0.94
C PRO A 35 -10.96 -4.65 0.12
N GLY A 36 -9.92 -3.85 0.21
CA GLY A 36 -8.76 -4.06 1.08
C GLY A 36 -7.55 -4.66 0.38
N GLU A 37 -7.70 -5.24 -0.81
CA GLU A 37 -6.61 -5.93 -1.52
C GLU A 37 -5.91 -5.08 -2.59
N CYS A 38 -6.55 -4.02 -3.09
CA CYS A 38 -5.90 -3.12 -4.03
C CYS A 38 -4.71 -2.37 -3.40
N PRO A 39 -3.54 -2.39 -4.05
CA PRO A 39 -2.35 -1.74 -3.52
C PRO A 39 -2.43 -0.21 -3.55
N GLU A 40 -3.40 0.36 -4.25
CA GLU A 40 -3.62 1.81 -4.36
C GLU A 40 -4.30 2.41 -3.13
N TRP A 41 -3.75 3.52 -2.64
CA TRP A 41 -4.29 4.26 -1.50
C TRP A 41 -4.21 5.76 -1.77
N ALA A 42 -5.33 6.47 -1.67
CA ALA A 42 -5.41 7.93 -1.87
C ALA A 42 -5.55 8.67 -0.53
N CYS A 43 -4.79 9.75 -0.35
CA CYS A 43 -4.93 10.63 0.80
C CYS A 43 -6.32 11.27 0.78
N ALA A 44 -7.11 11.09 1.83
CA ALA A 44 -8.49 11.60 1.90
C ALA A 44 -8.56 13.14 1.98
N ASP A 45 -7.43 13.80 2.24
CA ASP A 45 -7.35 15.26 2.38
C ASP A 45 -6.99 15.97 1.06
N CYS A 46 -6.05 15.40 0.29
CA CYS A 46 -5.50 16.04 -0.92
C CYS A 46 -5.58 15.19 -2.19
N GLY A 47 -5.98 13.91 -2.10
CA GLY A 47 -6.07 12.99 -3.23
C GLY A 47 -4.74 12.38 -3.70
N HIS A 48 -3.60 12.68 -3.05
CA HIS A 48 -2.32 12.08 -3.41
C HIS A 48 -2.36 10.56 -3.24
N ALA A 49 -2.07 9.82 -4.32
CA ALA A 49 -2.09 8.36 -4.33
C ALA A 49 -0.70 7.77 -4.05
N ILE A 50 -0.66 6.75 -3.20
CA ILE A 50 0.52 5.91 -2.93
C ILE A 50 0.19 4.45 -3.23
N MET A 51 1.20 3.66 -3.59
CA MET A 51 1.07 2.20 -3.67
C MET A 51 1.73 1.54 -2.46
N LEU A 52 0.95 0.74 -1.72
CA LEU A 52 1.45 -0.13 -0.67
C LEU A 52 1.55 -1.54 -1.24
N GLY A 53 2.78 -1.97 -1.52
CA GLY A 53 3.02 -3.31 -2.03
C GLY A 53 2.64 -4.36 -0.99
N THR A 54 1.73 -5.27 -1.34
CA THR A 54 1.66 -6.58 -0.69
C THR A 54 2.95 -7.31 -1.05
N ALA A 55 3.68 -7.79 -0.06
CA ALA A 55 4.98 -8.42 -0.26
C ALA A 55 4.81 -9.81 -0.90
N GLU A 56 4.40 -9.88 -2.17
CA GLU A 56 4.17 -11.14 -2.88
C GLU A 56 5.28 -11.48 -3.89
N SER A 57 6.25 -10.57 -4.09
CA SER A 57 7.41 -10.85 -4.94
C SER A 57 8.62 -11.28 -4.13
N THR A 58 8.53 -12.44 -3.47
CA THR A 58 9.75 -13.24 -3.20
C THR A 58 10.10 -13.97 -4.49
N LEU A 59 10.62 -13.23 -5.47
CA LEU A 59 11.24 -13.88 -6.63
C LEU A 59 12.55 -14.50 -6.15
N PRO A 60 12.82 -15.78 -6.45
CA PRO A 60 14.09 -16.38 -6.09
C PRO A 60 15.21 -15.62 -6.82
N VAL A 61 16.09 -14.96 -6.06
CA VAL A 61 17.28 -14.34 -6.64
C VAL A 61 18.18 -15.45 -7.18
N ARG A 62 18.45 -15.44 -8.48
CA ARG A 62 19.38 -16.38 -9.09
C ARG A 62 20.79 -15.93 -8.73
N GLN A 63 21.41 -16.59 -7.74
CA GLN A 63 22.81 -16.33 -7.42
C GLN A 63 23.70 -16.77 -8.59
N LEU A 64 24.44 -15.81 -9.14
CA LEU A 64 25.56 -16.10 -10.03
C LEU A 64 26.73 -16.57 -9.17
N VAL A 65 27.05 -17.85 -9.25
CA VAL A 65 28.30 -18.39 -8.68
C VAL A 65 29.41 -18.12 -9.68
N THR A 66 30.31 -17.19 -9.37
CA THR A 66 31.59 -17.06 -10.07
C THR A 66 32.49 -18.23 -9.69
N ALA A 67 32.83 -19.07 -10.66
CA ALA A 67 33.89 -20.05 -10.52
C ALA A 67 35.24 -19.32 -10.46
N ALA A 68 35.97 -19.50 -9.37
CA ALA A 68 37.37 -19.08 -9.27
C ALA A 68 38.24 -20.06 -10.07
N ALA A 69 39.09 -19.51 -10.94
CA ALA A 69 40.05 -20.25 -11.76
C ALA A 69 41.30 -20.64 -10.97
#